data_AF-A0A6A0HKS9-F1
#
_entry.id   AF-A0A6A0HKS9-F1
#
_cell.length_a   1.000
_cell.length_b   1.000
_cell.length_c   1.000
_cell.angle_alpha   90.00
_cell.angle_beta   90.00
_cell.angle_gamma   90.00
#
_symmetry.space_group_name_H-M   'P 1'
#
loop_
_entity.id
_entity.type
_entity.pdbx_description
1 polymer ?
#
loop_
_entity_poly.entity_id
_entity_poly.type
_entity_poly.pdbx_seq_one_letter_code
_entity_poly.pdbx_strand_id
1 'polypeptide(L)'
;MTSSKIHWHLILLVAFGTLVLLVLSHVLFVAYYSYLMDPVVHDQEYYRQFAQHTGAPFVFFFAPLPIFLLTRWVGRKVKDKALQHAVLIVIVSLILDVSIVTLGGQAAELVKPGLLLAHFAKIVAALAGGWRAQKENAAA
;
A
#
# COMPACT_ATOMS: atom_id res chain seq x y z
N MET A 1 27.38 -7.52 -18.19
CA MET A 1 26.23 -7.45 -17.25
C MET A 1 26.16 -6.05 -16.65
N THR A 2 25.35 -5.16 -17.23
CA THR A 2 25.11 -3.84 -16.62
C THR A 2 24.15 -4.02 -15.45
N SER A 3 24.69 -4.01 -14.23
CA SER A 3 23.89 -3.87 -13.01
C SER A 3 23.08 -2.58 -13.13
N SER A 4 21.78 -2.68 -13.44
CA SER A 4 20.92 -1.49 -13.47
C SER A 4 20.88 -0.98 -12.03
N LYS A 5 21.43 0.21 -11.78
CA LYS A 5 21.37 0.82 -10.45
C LYS A 5 19.91 0.95 -10.06
N ILE A 6 19.55 0.34 -8.94
CA ILE A 6 18.23 0.51 -8.36
C ILE A 6 18.20 1.89 -7.72
N HIS A 7 17.33 2.73 -8.26
CA HIS A 7 17.11 4.06 -7.72
C HIS A 7 16.15 3.94 -6.53
N TRP A 8 16.68 3.65 -5.34
CA TRP A 8 15.89 3.47 -4.12
C TRP A 8 14.98 4.66 -3.81
N HIS A 9 15.40 5.88 -4.17
CA HIS A 9 14.56 7.06 -4.06
C HIS A 9 13.28 6.98 -4.93
N LEU A 10 13.34 6.35 -6.11
CA LEU A 10 12.14 6.13 -6.94
C LEU A 10 11.22 5.09 -6.32
N ILE A 11 11.77 4.05 -5.69
CA ILE A 11 10.95 3.04 -4.98
C ILE A 11 10.23 3.70 -3.80
N LEU A 12 10.94 4.50 -3.01
CA LEU A 12 10.35 5.28 -1.91
C LEU A 12 9.29 6.26 -2.43
N LEU A 13 9.58 6.97 -3.52
CA LEU A 13 8.64 7.91 -4.12
C LEU A 13 7.37 7.21 -4.62
N VAL A 14 7.50 6.04 -5.26
CA VAL A 14 6.34 5.27 -5.74
C VAL A 14 5.55 4.67 -4.56
N ALA A 15 6.22 4.13 -3.54
CA ALA A 15 5.57 3.59 -2.35
C ALA A 15 4.80 4.69 -1.59
N PHE A 16 5.44 5.83 -1.35
CA PHE A 16 4.81 6.98 -0.71
C PHE A 16 3.68 7.57 -1.58
N GLY A 17 3.92 7.75 -2.88
CA GLY A 17 2.91 8.24 -3.81
C GLY A 17 1.68 7.32 -3.88
N THR A 18 1.88 6.01 -3.81
CA THR A 18 0.78 5.03 -3.74
C THR A 18 -0.05 5.21 -2.48
N LEU A 19 0.58 5.39 -1.31
CA LEU A 19 -0.12 5.66 -0.06
C LEU A 19 -0.93 6.95 -0.15
N VAL A 20 -0.32 8.03 -0.65
CA VAL A 20 -1.00 9.32 -0.84
C VAL A 20 -2.20 9.18 -1.78
N LEU A 21 -2.05 8.48 -2.91
CA LEU A 21 -3.13 8.25 -3.86
C LEU A 21 -4.28 7.43 -3.26
N LEU A 22 -3.98 6.41 -2.46
CA LEU A 22 -5.00 5.62 -1.77
C LEU A 22 -5.78 6.46 -0.76
N VAL A 23 -5.09 7.28 0.03
CA VAL A 23 -5.72 8.19 0.99
C VAL A 23 -6.58 9.23 0.25
N LEU A 24 -6.06 9.87 -0.80
CA LEU A 24 -6.83 10.83 -1.60
C LEU A 24 -8.05 10.18 -2.26
N SER A 25 -7.93 8.95 -2.74
CA SER A 25 -9.05 8.21 -3.33
C SER A 25 -10.15 7.95 -2.30
N HIS A 26 -9.78 7.61 -1.07
CA HIS A 26 -10.75 7.46 0.03
C HIS A 26 -11.43 8.79 0.37
N VAL A 27 -10.67 9.88 0.49
CA VAL A 27 -11.22 11.21 0.74
C VAL A 27 -12.19 11.64 -0.35
N LEU A 28 -11.83 11.44 -1.62
CA LEU A 28 -12.71 11.73 -2.77
C LEU A 28 -13.95 10.85 -2.78
N PHE A 29 -13.82 9.57 -2.40
CA PHE A 29 -14.97 8.67 -2.27
C PHE A 29 -15.94 9.15 -1.20
N VAL A 30 -15.46 9.47 0.00
CA VAL A 30 -16.31 9.98 1.08
C VAL A 30 -16.97 11.30 0.68
N ALA A 31 -16.21 12.23 0.07
CA ALA A 31 -16.76 13.49 -0.40
C ALA A 31 -17.81 13.29 -1.50
N TYR A 32 -17.56 12.42 -2.47
CA TYR A 32 -18.54 12.08 -3.50
C TYR A 32 -19.81 11.50 -2.85
N TYR A 33 -19.64 10.57 -1.90
CA TYR A 33 -20.76 9.95 -1.24
C TYR A 33 -21.59 10.97 -0.43
N SER A 34 -20.93 11.85 0.33
CA SER A 34 -21.60 12.83 1.18
C SER A 34 -22.29 13.96 0.41
N TYR A 35 -21.77 14.38 -0.75
CA TYR A 35 -22.34 15.50 -1.51
C TYR A 35 -23.28 15.08 -2.63
N LEU A 36 -23.10 13.89 -3.23
CA LEU A 36 -23.80 13.51 -4.46
C LEU A 36 -24.71 12.30 -4.31
N MET A 37 -24.38 11.34 -3.44
CA MET A 37 -25.20 10.12 -3.27
C MET A 37 -26.20 10.26 -2.14
N ASP A 38 -25.79 10.83 -1.01
CA ASP A 38 -26.59 10.78 0.21
C ASP A 38 -26.67 12.11 1.01
N PRO A 39 -26.74 13.29 0.37
CA PRO A 39 -26.55 14.57 1.06
C PRO A 39 -27.64 14.96 2.08
N VAL A 40 -28.77 14.26 2.10
CA VAL A 40 -29.94 14.60 2.95
C VAL A 40 -30.14 13.62 4.10
N VAL A 41 -29.57 12.42 4.01
CA VAL A 41 -29.90 11.35 4.97
C VAL A 41 -29.05 11.46 6.23
N HIS A 42 -27.79 11.88 6.12
CA HIS A 42 -26.87 12.00 7.26
C HIS A 42 -26.22 13.38 7.34
N ASP A 43 -25.86 13.79 8.55
CA ASP A 43 -25.19 15.07 8.79
C ASP A 43 -23.68 15.00 8.52
N GLN A 44 -23.03 16.16 8.48
CA GLN A 44 -21.58 16.23 8.21
C GLN A 44 -20.74 15.52 9.29
N GLU A 45 -21.25 15.44 10.53
CA GLU A 45 -20.56 14.75 11.61
C GLU A 45 -20.57 13.24 11.40
N TYR A 46 -21.68 12.66 10.91
CA TYR A 46 -21.71 11.26 10.49
C TYR A 46 -20.62 10.96 9.45
N TYR A 47 -20.51 11.76 8.37
CA TYR A 47 -19.51 11.49 7.33
C TYR A 47 -18.08 11.64 7.81
N ARG A 48 -17.85 12.53 8.78
CA ARG A 48 -16.55 12.67 9.44
C ARG A 48 -16.19 11.40 10.22
N GLN A 49 -17.12 10.87 11.01
CA GLN A 49 -16.92 9.62 11.75
C GLN A 49 -16.78 8.43 10.80
N PHE A 50 -17.60 8.37 9.76
CA PHE A 50 -17.50 7.37 8.70
C PHE A 50 -16.14 7.39 8.02
N ALA A 51 -15.61 8.57 7.67
CA ALA A 51 -14.28 8.69 7.08
C ALA A 51 -13.19 8.17 8.03
N GLN A 52 -13.27 8.52 9.30
CA GLN A 52 -12.31 8.08 10.32
C GLN A 52 -12.34 6.56 10.53
N HIS A 53 -13.52 5.95 10.49
CA HIS A 53 -13.67 4.51 10.69
C HIS A 53 -13.38 3.67 9.44
N THR A 54 -13.64 4.19 8.24
CA THR A 54 -13.49 3.45 6.98
C THR A 54 -12.18 3.72 6.24
N GLY A 55 -11.47 4.80 6.56
CA GLY A 55 -10.23 5.17 5.86
C GLY A 55 -9.15 4.10 5.95
N ALA A 56 -8.87 3.61 7.15
CA ALA A 56 -7.90 2.54 7.36
C ALA A 56 -8.29 1.27 6.58
N PRO A 57 -9.50 0.68 6.77
CA PRO A 57 -9.96 -0.48 6.00
C PRO A 57 -9.88 -0.31 4.48
N PHE A 58 -10.23 0.87 3.96
CA PHE A 58 -10.20 1.15 2.52
C PHE A 58 -8.76 1.08 1.97
N VAL A 59 -7.83 1.81 2.61
CA VAL A 59 -6.42 1.80 2.21
C VAL A 59 -5.85 0.38 2.31
N PHE A 60 -6.23 -0.38 3.32
CA PHE A 60 -5.76 -1.75 3.54
C PHE A 60 -6.26 -2.75 2.51
N PHE A 61 -7.49 -2.61 2.04
CA PHE A 61 -8.05 -3.50 1.03
C PHE A 61 -7.36 -3.32 -0.33
N PHE A 62 -7.04 -2.07 -0.70
CA PHE A 62 -6.49 -1.75 -2.02
C PHE A 62 -4.96 -1.74 -2.07
N ALA A 63 -4.25 -1.55 -0.94
CA ALA A 63 -2.78 -1.49 -0.91
C ALA A 63 -2.02 -2.75 -1.40
N PRO A 64 -2.51 -3.99 -1.27
CA PRO A 64 -1.80 -5.17 -1.76
C PRO A 64 -1.53 -5.13 -3.27
N LEU A 65 -2.47 -4.62 -4.08
CA LEU A 65 -2.34 -4.62 -5.54
C LEU A 65 -1.18 -3.74 -6.04
N PRO A 66 -1.06 -2.46 -5.64
CA PRO A 66 0.11 -1.64 -5.97
C PRO A 66 1.44 -2.26 -5.52
N ILE A 67 1.47 -2.89 -4.33
CA ILE A 67 2.68 -3.54 -3.82
C ILE A 67 3.08 -4.70 -4.72
N PHE A 68 2.14 -5.55 -5.13
CA PHE A 68 2.40 -6.62 -6.09
C PHE A 68 2.97 -6.09 -7.41
N LEU A 69 2.37 -5.02 -7.96
CA LEU A 69 2.83 -4.41 -9.22
C LEU A 69 4.23 -3.83 -9.07
N LEU A 70 4.52 -3.15 -7.97
CA LEU A 70 5.82 -2.56 -7.67
C LEU A 70 6.90 -3.65 -7.53
N THR A 71 6.67 -4.69 -6.74
CA THR A 71 7.68 -5.75 -6.54
C THR A 71 7.89 -6.57 -7.80
N ARG A 72 6.84 -6.81 -8.61
CA ARG A 72 6.99 -7.43 -9.93
C ARG A 72 7.81 -6.56 -10.87
N TRP A 73 7.54 -5.26 -10.94
CA TRP A 73 8.27 -4.34 -11.81
C TRP A 73 9.74 -4.22 -11.42
N VAL A 74 10.04 -4.06 -10.12
CA VAL A 74 11.42 -4.05 -9.64
C VAL A 74 12.08 -5.40 -9.89
N GLY A 75 11.39 -6.50 -9.61
CA GLY A 75 11.87 -7.87 -9.81
C GLY A 75 12.34 -8.14 -11.24
N ARG A 76 11.63 -7.62 -12.25
CA ARG A 76 12.03 -7.72 -13.67
C ARG A 76 13.35 -7.01 -13.97
N LYS A 77 13.67 -5.94 -13.25
CA LYS A 77 14.91 -5.17 -13.44
C LYS A 77 16.12 -5.80 -12.75
N VAL A 78 15.90 -6.47 -11.62
CA VAL A 78 16.99 -7.00 -10.76
C VAL A 78 17.29 -8.47 -10.97
N LYS A 79 16.55 -9.13 -11.87
CA LYS A 79 16.73 -10.52 -12.29
C LYS A 79 16.81 -11.49 -11.10
N ASP A 80 18.01 -12.02 -10.82
CA ASP A 80 18.27 -13.09 -9.86
C ASP A 80 17.97 -12.68 -8.41
N LYS A 81 17.90 -11.37 -8.13
CA LYS A 81 17.64 -10.84 -6.78
C LYS A 81 16.18 -10.41 -6.57
N ALA A 82 15.24 -10.85 -7.41
CA ALA A 82 13.84 -10.39 -7.37
C ALA A 82 13.17 -10.59 -6.01
N LEU A 83 13.30 -11.77 -5.40
CA LEU A 83 12.72 -12.06 -4.08
C LEU A 83 13.36 -11.23 -2.95
N GLN A 84 14.69 -11.06 -2.97
CA GLN A 84 15.39 -10.24 -1.97
C GLN A 84 14.88 -8.79 -2.00
N HIS A 85 14.68 -8.23 -3.20
CA HIS A 85 14.14 -6.88 -3.35
C HIS A 85 12.66 -6.79 -2.98
N ALA A 86 11.86 -7.82 -3.26
CA ALA A 86 10.47 -7.87 -2.83
C ALA A 86 10.36 -7.82 -1.30
N VAL A 87 11.17 -8.60 -0.58
CA VAL A 87 11.24 -8.56 0.89
C VAL A 87 11.66 -7.17 1.39
N LEU A 88 12.68 -6.57 0.78
CA LEU A 88 13.15 -5.25 1.18
C LEU A 88 12.09 -4.16 0.94
N ILE A 89 11.36 -4.22 -0.18
CA ILE A 89 10.24 -3.30 -0.46
C ILE A 89 9.14 -3.43 0.58
N VAL A 90 8.79 -4.65 0.98
CA VAL A 90 7.79 -4.87 2.04
C VAL A 90 8.26 -4.29 3.35
N ILE A 91 9.50 -4.57 3.76
CA ILE A 91 10.04 -4.06 5.03
C ILE A 91 9.99 -2.54 5.04
N VAL A 92 10.42 -1.90 3.95
CA VAL A 92 10.34 -0.43 3.81
C VAL A 92 8.90 0.06 3.86
N SER A 93 7.97 -0.61 3.18
CA SER A 93 6.54 -0.26 3.23
C SER A 93 5.95 -0.39 4.64
N LEU A 94 6.31 -1.46 5.36
CA LEU A 94 5.84 -1.69 6.74
C LEU A 94 6.41 -0.63 7.69
N ILE A 95 7.68 -0.26 7.53
CA ILE A 95 8.29 0.83 8.31
C ILE A 95 7.55 2.14 8.04
N LEU A 96 7.22 2.45 6.79
CA LEU A 96 6.43 3.63 6.44
C LEU A 96 5.04 3.59 7.06
N ASP A 97 4.32 2.47 6.96
CA ASP A 97 2.99 2.30 7.55
C ASP A 97 3.04 2.54 9.08
N VAL A 98 3.96 1.87 9.78
CA VAL A 98 4.14 2.01 11.22
C VAL A 98 4.51 3.45 11.60
N SER A 99 5.40 4.09 10.84
CA SER A 99 5.80 5.48 11.09
C SER A 99 4.61 6.43 10.95
N ILE A 100 3.82 6.29 9.87
CA ILE A 100 2.66 7.13 9.61
C ILE A 100 1.61 6.96 10.73
N VAL A 101 1.28 5.72 11.08
CA VAL A 101 0.28 5.44 12.12
C VAL A 101 0.74 5.93 13.49
N THR A 102 2.01 5.74 13.83
CA THR A 102 2.57 6.16 15.13
C THR A 102 2.66 7.68 15.23
N LEU A 103 3.18 8.34 14.19
CA LEU A 103 3.28 9.81 14.14
C LEU A 103 1.89 10.47 14.05
N GLY A 104 0.89 9.78 13.50
CA GLY A 104 -0.51 10.20 13.51
C GLY A 104 -1.23 10.02 14.85
N GLY A 105 -0.54 9.55 15.91
CA GLY A 105 -1.14 9.34 17.23
C GLY A 105 -2.05 8.11 17.32
N GLN A 106 -2.00 7.22 16.34
CA GLN A 106 -2.90 6.06 16.20
C GLN A 106 -2.18 4.74 16.49
N ALA A 107 -1.15 4.73 17.35
CA ALA A 107 -0.35 3.54 17.62
C ALA A 107 -1.17 2.32 18.10
N ALA A 108 -2.31 2.54 18.78
CA ALA A 108 -3.22 1.47 19.20
C ALA A 108 -3.89 0.75 18.02
N GLU A 109 -3.98 1.38 16.84
CA GLU A 109 -4.49 0.74 15.62
C GLU A 109 -3.52 -0.35 15.11
N LEU A 110 -2.23 -0.29 15.50
CA LEU A 110 -1.19 -1.20 14.99
C LEU A 110 -1.45 -2.68 15.29
N VAL A 111 -2.10 -2.94 16.42
CA VAL A 111 -2.38 -4.30 16.92
C VAL A 111 -3.79 -4.78 16.57
N LYS A 112 -4.60 -3.96 15.89
CA LYS A 112 -5.95 -4.37 15.51
C LYS A 112 -5.90 -5.49 14.46
N PRO A 113 -6.76 -6.52 14.56
CA PRO A 113 -6.77 -7.64 13.63
C PRO A 113 -6.87 -7.22 12.16
N GLY A 114 -7.66 -6.19 11.86
CA GLY A 114 -7.82 -5.68 10.50
C GLY A 114 -6.51 -5.15 9.90
N LEU A 115 -5.70 -4.45 10.69
CA LEU A 115 -4.40 -3.96 10.23
C LEU A 115 -3.37 -5.09 10.14
N LEU A 116 -3.38 -6.04 11.08
CA LEU A 116 -2.51 -7.22 10.99
C LEU A 116 -2.77 -8.03 9.72
N LEU A 117 -4.04 -8.27 9.39
CA LEU A 117 -4.44 -8.91 8.14
C LEU A 117 -4.00 -8.10 6.92
N ALA A 118 -4.09 -6.77 6.98
CA ALA A 118 -3.61 -5.88 5.92
C ALA A 118 -2.11 -6.04 5.68
N HIS A 119 -1.30 -5.98 6.74
CA HIS A 119 0.15 -6.17 6.63
C HIS A 119 0.48 -7.56 6.08
N PHE A 120 -0.23 -8.59 6.52
CA PHE A 120 -0.08 -9.94 5.99
C PHE A 120 -0.39 -9.99 4.48
N ALA A 121 -1.50 -9.37 4.04
CA ALA A 121 -1.85 -9.29 2.63
C ALA A 121 -0.78 -8.55 1.81
N LYS A 122 -0.20 -7.47 2.35
CA LYS A 122 0.92 -6.75 1.71
C LYS A 122 2.16 -7.63 1.56
N ILE A 123 2.51 -8.41 2.59
CA ILE A 123 3.62 -9.37 2.54
C ILE A 123 3.38 -10.42 1.45
N VAL A 124 2.19 -11.04 1.44
CA VAL A 124 1.82 -12.05 0.43
C VAL A 124 1.88 -11.45 -0.98
N ALA A 125 1.30 -10.27 -1.17
CA ALA A 125 1.28 -9.60 -2.48
C ALA A 125 2.68 -9.28 -2.99
N ALA A 126 3.56 -8.78 -2.13
CA ALA A 126 4.94 -8.51 -2.50
C ALA A 126 5.73 -9.76 -2.87
N LEU A 127 5.63 -10.81 -2.05
CA LEU A 127 6.28 -12.09 -2.32
C LEU A 127 5.77 -12.69 -3.62
N ALA A 128 4.45 -12.65 -3.86
CA ALA A 128 3.85 -13.08 -5.11
C ALA A 128 4.37 -12.29 -6.32
N GLY A 129 4.52 -10.96 -6.19
CA GLY A 129 5.06 -10.11 -7.26
C GLY A 129 6.54 -10.40 -7.54
N GLY A 130 7.36 -10.56 -6.50
CA GLY A 130 8.77 -10.94 -6.62
C GLY A 130 8.97 -12.33 -7.23
N TRP A 131 8.18 -13.31 -6.78
CA TRP A 131 8.20 -14.67 -7.33
C TRP A 131 7.75 -14.71 -8.79
N ARG A 132 6.71 -13.95 -9.14
CA ARG A 132 6.25 -13.83 -10.53
C ARG A 132 7.35 -13.26 -11.43
N ALA A 133 8.05 -12.22 -10.97
CA ALA A 133 9.16 -11.66 -11.72
C ALA A 133 10.32 -12.66 -11.87
N GLN A 134 10.66 -13.41 -10.82
CA GLN A 134 11.70 -14.44 -10.90
C GLN A 134 11.37 -15.50 -11.95
N LYS A 135 10.11 -15.96 -12.02
CA LYS A 135 9.65 -16.89 -13.07
C LYS A 135 9.74 -16.30 -14.47
N GLU A 136 9.38 -15.04 -14.63
CA GLU A 136 9.47 -14.33 -15.92
C GLU A 136 10.93 -14.18 -16.37
N ASN A 137 11.85 -13.95 -15.44
CA ASN A 137 13.28 -13.84 -15.73
C ASN A 137 13.92 -15.20 -16.06
N ALA A 138 13.42 -16.31 -15.51
CA ALA A 138 13.92 -17.65 -15.81
C ALA A 138 13.45 -18.18 -17.17
N ALA A 139 12.40 -17.59 -17.73
CA ALA A 139 11.84 -17.97 -19.03
C ALA A 139 12.36 -17.11 -20.20
N ALA A 140 13.21 -16.11 -19.93
CA ALA A 140 13.72 -15.13 -20.89
C ALA A 140 15.24 -15.28 -21.08
#